data_AF-A0A5C4JAD2-F1
#
_entry.id   AF-A0A5C4JAD2-F1
#
_cell.length_a   1.000
_cell.length_b   1.000
_cell.length_c   1.000
_cell.angle_alpha   90.00
_cell.angle_beta   90.00
_cell.angle_gamma   90.00
#
_symmetry.space_group_name_H-M   'P 1'
#
loop_
_entity.id
_entity.type
_entity.pdbx_description
1 polymer ?
#
loop_
_entity_poly.entity_id
_entity_poly.type
_entity_poly.pdbx_seq_one_letter_code
_entity_poly.pdbx_strand_id
1 'polypeptide(L)' 'MRSREYGAFCEEHAGEYIHHVPYQDEAMLNGDVLEATIPALEATGYRVDVEFWHGERSPCCPPECNNMGGM' A
#
# COMPACT_ATOMS: atom_id res chain seq x y z
N MET A 1 5.33 7.71 -3.29
CA MET A 1 5.56 8.37 -4.58
C MET A 1 4.47 9.42 -4.76
N ARG A 2 4.78 10.72 -4.63
CA ARG A 2 3.82 11.80 -4.92
C ARG A 2 3.89 12.12 -6.42
N SER A 3 3.40 11.22 -7.27
CA SER A 3 3.43 11.44 -8.71
C SER A 3 2.40 12.49 -9.12
N ARG A 4 2.65 13.18 -10.24
CA ARG A 4 1.68 14.12 -10.82
C ARG A 4 0.38 13.42 -11.19
N GLU A 5 0.47 12.17 -11.66
CA GLU A 5 -0.68 11.35 -12.06
C GLU A 5 -1.55 10.99 -10.85
N TYR A 6 -0.95 10.55 -9.74
CA TYR A 6 -1.71 10.27 -8.52
C TYR A 6 -2.33 11.54 -7.92
N GLY A 7 -1.64 12.67 -8.01
CA GLY A 7 -2.19 13.97 -7.62
C GLY A 7 -3.44 14.37 -8.42
N ALA A 8 -3.40 14.19 -9.74
CA ALA A 8 -4.55 14.47 -10.61
C ALA A 8 -5.75 13.55 -10.30
N PHE A 9 -5.49 12.24 -10.10
CA PHE A 9 -6.51 11.29 -9.67
C PHE A 9 -7.18 11.70 -8.35
N CYS A 10 -6.39 12.14 -7.36
CA CYS A 10 -6.92 12.58 -6.08
C CYS A 10 -7.81 13.82 -6.21
N GLU A 11 -7.38 14.82 -6.99
CA GLU A 11 -8.18 16.01 -7.25
C GLU A 11 -9.51 15.66 -7.94
N GLU A 12 -9.47 14.81 -8.97
CA GLU A 12 -10.66 14.42 -9.73
C GLU A 12 -11.69 13.67 -8.88
N HIS A 13 -11.24 12.76 -8.01
CA HIS A 13 -12.14 11.87 -7.28
C HIS A 13 -12.42 12.25 -5.82
N ALA A 14 -11.56 13.04 -5.20
CA ALA A 14 -11.67 13.44 -3.81
C ALA A 14 -11.64 14.96 -3.59
N GLY A 15 -11.30 15.77 -4.62
CA GLY A 15 -11.17 17.23 -4.49
C GLY A 15 -9.99 17.69 -3.61
N GLU A 16 -9.17 16.74 -3.14
CA GLU A 16 -7.98 16.97 -2.36
C GLU A 16 -7.04 15.76 -2.43
N TYR A 17 -5.80 15.93 -1.98
CA TYR A 17 -4.81 14.84 -1.98
C TYR A 17 -5.17 13.76 -0.95
N ILE A 18 -5.36 12.52 -1.40
CA ILE A 18 -5.64 11.38 -0.51
C ILE A 18 -4.35 10.95 0.17
N HIS A 19 -4.15 11.44 1.40
CA HIS A 19 -3.07 11.01 2.28
C HIS A 19 -3.33 9.60 2.81
N HIS A 20 -2.46 8.65 2.47
CA HIS A 20 -2.41 7.33 3.11
C HIS A 20 -1.01 7.11 3.70
N VAL A 21 -0.97 6.71 4.97
CA VAL A 21 0.24 6.25 5.65
C VAL A 21 -0.07 4.81 6.08
N PRO A 22 0.35 3.81 5.29
CA PRO A 22 0.08 2.43 5.65
C PRO A 22 0.86 2.10 6.93
N TYR A 23 0.24 1.31 7.81
CA TYR A 23 1.02 0.56 8.79
C TYR A 23 1.95 -0.39 8.04
N GLN A 24 3.22 -0.48 8.48
CA GLN A 24 4.22 -1.33 7.87
C GLN A 24 5.11 -1.90 8.97
N ASP A 25 5.23 -3.22 9.04
CA ASP A 25 6.26 -3.91 9.81
C ASP A 25 7.26 -4.61 8.87
N GLU A 26 8.26 -5.29 9.44
CA GLU A 26 9.29 -5.99 8.66
C GLU A 26 8.69 -7.06 7.74
N ALA A 27 7.67 -7.79 8.20
CA ALA A 27 7.02 -8.86 7.44
C ALA A 27 6.18 -8.28 6.27
N MET A 28 5.63 -7.08 6.42
CA MET A 28 4.95 -6.35 5.34
C MET A 28 5.94 -5.83 4.29
N LEU A 29 7.12 -5.38 4.73
CA LEU A 29 8.16 -4.84 3.86
C LEU A 29 8.90 -5.91 3.07
N ASN A 30 9.19 -7.06 3.69
CA ASN A 30 9.85 -8.19 3.02
C ASN A 30 8.86 -9.05 2.20
N GLY A 31 7.56 -8.97 2.53
CA GLY A 31 6.49 -9.65 1.80
C GLY A 31 6.00 -10.94 2.40
N ASP A 32 6.54 -11.39 3.53
CA ASP A 32 6.16 -12.64 4.19
C ASP A 32 4.65 -12.69 4.51
N VAL A 33 4.03 -11.55 4.79
CA VAL A 33 2.59 -11.46 5.07
C VAL A 33 1.71 -11.80 3.87
N LEU A 34 2.22 -11.79 2.64
CA LEU A 34 1.40 -12.05 1.45
C LEU A 34 0.88 -13.48 1.40
N GLU A 35 1.67 -14.44 1.85
CA GLU A 35 1.29 -15.86 1.89
C GLU A 35 0.05 -16.10 2.75
N ALA A 36 -0.18 -15.25 3.76
CA ALA A 36 -1.39 -15.28 4.59
C ALA A 36 -2.50 -14.36 4.05
N THR A 37 -2.15 -13.19 3.51
CA THR A 37 -3.10 -12.14 3.13
C THR A 37 -3.89 -12.50 1.86
N ILE A 38 -3.22 -13.02 0.83
CA ILE A 38 -3.87 -13.31 -0.46
C ILE A 38 -4.96 -14.38 -0.30
N PRO A 39 -4.71 -15.56 0.33
CA PRO A 39 -5.77 -16.56 0.52
C PRO A 39 -6.93 -16.05 1.39
N ALA A 40 -6.65 -15.20 2.38
CA ALA A 40 -7.68 -14.61 3.22
C ALA A 40 -8.59 -13.66 2.43
N LEU A 41 -8.04 -12.89 1.50
CA LEU A 41 -8.82 -12.04 0.59
C LEU A 41 -9.64 -12.88 -0.38
N GLU A 42 -9.06 -13.89 -1.00
CA GLU A 42 -9.78 -14.79 -1.91
C GLU A 42 -10.95 -15.51 -1.22
N ALA A 43 -10.79 -15.90 0.05
CA ALA A 43 -11.84 -16.55 0.84
C ALA A 43 -13.08 -15.68 1.06
N THR A 44 -12.97 -14.35 0.91
CA THR A 44 -14.13 -13.44 0.97
C THR A 44 -14.95 -13.45 -0.33
N GLY A 45 -14.43 -14.04 -1.40
CA GLY A 45 -14.99 -13.98 -2.75
C GLY A 45 -14.54 -12.75 -3.55
N TYR A 46 -13.66 -11.90 -3.00
CA TYR A 46 -13.04 -10.83 -3.78
C TYR A 46 -12.10 -11.39 -4.86
N ARG A 47 -12.11 -10.74 -6.02
CA ARG A 47 -11.10 -10.95 -7.04
C ARG A 47 -9.79 -10.32 -6.59
N VAL A 48 -8.71 -11.10 -6.59
CA VAL A 48 -7.35 -10.62 -6.30
C VAL A 48 -6.53 -10.66 -7.59
N ASP A 49 -6.16 -9.49 -8.12
CA ASP A 49 -5.26 -9.40 -9.28
C ASP A 49 -3.80 -9.51 -8.80
N VAL A 50 -3.34 -10.75 -8.62
CA VAL A 50 -2.04 -11.10 -7.99
C VAL A 50 -0.82 -10.45 -8.66
N GLU A 51 -0.93 -10.03 -9.93
CA GLU A 51 0.13 -9.29 -10.63
C GLU A 51 0.51 -7.98 -9.94
N PHE A 52 -0.40 -7.35 -9.19
CA PHE A 52 -0.13 -6.13 -8.43
C PHE A 52 0.35 -6.39 -7.01
N TRP A 53 0.34 -7.65 -6.57
CA TRP A 53 0.77 -8.06 -5.22
C TRP A 53 2.20 -8.60 -5.22
N HIS A 54 2.63 -9.23 -6.31
CA HIS A 54 3.99 -9.73 -6.49
C HIS A 54 4.85 -8.70 -7.24
N GLY A 55 6.05 -8.40 -6.74
CA GLY A 55 6.97 -7.48 -7.42
C GLY A 55 7.87 -6.68 -6.47
N GLU A 56 8.56 -5.67 -7.01
CA GLU A 56 9.41 -4.76 -6.24
C GLU A 56 8.57 -3.95 -5.26
N ARG A 57 8.86 -4.10 -3.97
CA ARG A 57 8.17 -3.40 -2.89
C ARG A 57 8.86 -2.08 -2.63
N SER A 58 8.31 -0.99 -3.16
CA SER A 58 8.74 0.35 -2.82
C SER A 58 7.73 0.99 -1.86
N PRO A 59 8.08 1.20 -0.58
CA PRO A 59 7.21 1.98 0.30
C PRO A 59 6.94 3.35 -0.32
N CYS A 60 5.69 3.80 -0.23
CA CYS A 60 5.24 5.07 -0.84
C CYS A 60 5.92 6.29 -0.17
N CYS A 61 6.33 6.13 1.09
CA CYS A 61 6.87 7.18 1.93
C CYS A 61 8.31 6.87 2.34
N PRO A 62 9.18 7.89 2.46
CA PRO A 62 10.46 7.74 3.15
C PRO A 62 10.25 7.14 4.55
N PRO A 63 11.26 6.45 5.13
CA PRO A 63 11.19 5.91 6.48
C PRO A 63 10.75 6.94 7.54
N GLU A 64 11.13 8.21 7.37
CA GLU A 64 10.74 9.29 8.30
C GLU A 64 9.23 9.62 8.28
N CYS A 65 8.50 9.15 7.27
CA CYS A 65 7.07 9.40 7.06
C CYS A 65 6.19 8.18 7.37
N ASN A 66 6.78 7.03 7.69
CA ASN A 66 6.04 5.86 8.17
C ASN A 66 5.93 5.94 9.71
N ASN A 67 4.95 5.24 10.29
CA ASN A 67 4.73 5.22 11.74
C ASN A 67 5.83 4.45 12.53
N MET A 68 7.02 4.20 11.96
CA MET A 68 8.12 3.51 12.66
C MET A 68 8.90 4.44 13.60
N GLY A 69 8.52 5.72 13.72
CA GLY A 69 9.16 6.72 14.59
C GLY A 69 8.29 7.32 15.70
N GLY A 70 7.04 6.85 15.88
CA GLY A 70 6.12 7.44 16.86
C GLY A 70 5.84 6.51 18.04
N MET A 71 6.49 6.78 19.18
CA MET A 71 5.93 6.49 20.51
C MET A 71 4.91 7.58 20.87
#